data_AF-A0A935ZML4-F1
#
_entry.id   AF-A0A935ZML4-F1
#
_cell.length_a   1.000
_cell.length_b   1.000
_cell.length_c   1.000
_cell.angle_alpha   90.00
_cell.angle_beta   90.00
_cell.angle_gamma   90.00
#
_symmetry.space_group_name_H-M   'P 1'
#
loop_
_entity.id
_entity.type
_entity.pdbx_description
1 polymer ?
#
loop_
_entity_poly.entity_id
_entity_poly.type
_entity_poly.pdbx_seq_one_letter_code
_entity_poly.pdbx_strand_id
1 'polypeptide(L)'
;MTEPTVAHFMTTNPATAESGLRLADAQERMFLNNIRHLVVHEGGRVRGLLSTRDAALALAVGGESKKLTVADAMSREPYTCSPTTPISAVASEMEAHRYGCAIVVEGDELLGVFTTTDAMRALRELATGKPAEPLTKPTHVVEQTAEAHHVKLHRHRPIEEAGLWPNNLRVR
;
A
#
# COMPACT_ATOMS: atom_id res chain seq x y z
N MET A 1 -11.72 -1.45 28.86
CA MET A 1 -10.58 -1.70 27.95
C MET A 1 -10.37 -0.43 27.16
N THR A 2 -9.16 0.13 27.17
CA THR A 2 -8.83 1.30 26.36
C THR A 2 -8.87 0.90 24.89
N GLU A 3 -9.39 1.78 24.02
CA GLU A 3 -9.44 1.51 22.59
C GLU A 3 -8.03 1.31 22.01
N PRO A 4 -7.81 0.35 21.09
CA PRO A 4 -6.52 0.19 20.43
C PRO A 4 -6.13 1.42 19.61
N THR A 5 -4.84 1.67 19.50
CA THR A 5 -4.29 2.71 18.62
C THR A 5 -3.81 2.12 17.31
N VAL A 6 -3.58 2.99 16.32
CA VAL A 6 -3.02 2.64 15.02
C VAL A 6 -1.70 1.87 15.14
N ALA A 7 -0.81 2.29 16.05
CA ALA A 7 0.49 1.64 16.26
C ALA A 7 0.39 0.14 16.55
N HIS A 8 -0.72 -0.32 17.15
CA HIS A 8 -0.91 -1.75 17.45
C HIS A 8 -1.10 -2.60 16.19
N PHE A 9 -1.70 -2.03 15.14
CA PHE A 9 -2.09 -2.76 13.94
C PHE A 9 -1.31 -2.38 12.69
N MET A 10 -0.66 -1.21 12.68
CA MET A 10 0.06 -0.71 11.51
C MET A 10 1.15 -1.67 11.02
N THR A 11 1.43 -1.57 9.73
CA THR A 11 2.64 -2.19 9.15
C THR A 11 3.80 -1.23 9.32
N THR A 12 4.81 -1.65 10.08
CA THR A 12 6.09 -0.93 10.24
C THR A 12 6.98 -1.13 9.02
N ASN A 13 7.86 -0.16 8.73
CA ASN A 13 8.76 -0.18 7.58
C ASN A 13 8.00 -0.35 6.23
N PRO A 14 7.19 0.64 5.84
CA PRO A 14 6.37 0.55 4.64
C PRO A 14 7.26 0.52 3.39
N ALA A 15 6.74 -0.06 2.30
CA ALA A 15 7.43 0.03 1.02
C ALA A 15 7.45 1.48 0.50
N THR A 16 8.59 1.86 -0.07
CA THR A 16 8.82 3.22 -0.55
C THR A 16 9.21 3.26 -2.03
N ALA A 17 9.11 4.44 -2.62
CA ALA A 17 9.64 4.76 -3.95
C ALA A 17 10.15 6.20 -4.01
N GLU A 18 11.19 6.44 -4.80
CA GLU A 18 11.62 7.80 -5.17
C GLU A 18 10.63 8.41 -6.17
N SER A 19 10.40 9.72 -6.07
CA SER A 19 9.50 10.48 -6.95
C SER A 19 9.85 10.34 -8.44
N GLY A 20 11.14 10.23 -8.77
CA GLY A 20 11.64 10.06 -10.13
C GLY A 20 11.57 8.63 -10.70
N LEU A 21 11.17 7.63 -9.90
CA LEU A 21 11.03 6.25 -10.38
C LEU A 21 9.99 6.18 -11.51
N ARG A 22 10.22 5.35 -12.52
CA ARG A 22 9.24 5.15 -13.58
C ARG A 22 7.98 4.51 -13.02
N LEU A 23 6.83 5.00 -13.48
CA LEU A 23 5.54 4.56 -12.95
C LEU A 23 5.28 3.07 -13.20
N ALA A 24 5.75 2.53 -14.33
CA ALA A 24 5.68 1.10 -14.64
C ALA A 24 6.49 0.25 -13.64
N ASP A 25 7.70 0.68 -13.29
CA ASP A 25 8.57 -0.02 -12.34
C ASP A 25 7.98 0.03 -10.92
N ALA A 26 7.33 1.15 -10.56
CA ALA A 26 6.57 1.27 -9.33
C ALA A 26 5.35 0.33 -9.29
N GLN A 27 4.63 0.19 -10.42
CA GLN A 27 3.50 -0.73 -10.53
C GLN A 27 3.95 -2.20 -10.46
N GLU A 28 5.03 -2.56 -11.14
CA GLU A 28 5.63 -3.89 -11.06
C GLU A 28 6.06 -4.21 -9.62
N ARG A 29 6.70 -3.25 -8.93
CA ARG A 29 7.06 -3.38 -7.52
C ARG A 29 5.84 -3.65 -6.64
N MET A 30 4.74 -2.91 -6.83
CA MET A 30 3.50 -3.14 -6.12
C MET A 30 2.95 -4.55 -6.35
N PHE A 31 2.93 -5.00 -7.60
CA PHE A 31 2.47 -6.33 -7.99
C PHE A 31 3.34 -7.45 -7.38
N LEU A 32 4.65 -7.41 -7.57
CA LEU A 32 5.58 -8.45 -7.11
C LEU A 32 5.62 -8.57 -5.58
N ASN A 33 5.44 -7.46 -4.86
CA ASN A 33 5.44 -7.45 -3.39
C ASN A 33 4.04 -7.63 -2.81
N ASN A 34 3.01 -7.79 -3.64
CA ASN A 34 1.60 -7.89 -3.23
C ASN A 34 1.18 -6.74 -2.28
N ILE A 35 1.62 -5.52 -2.60
CA ILE A 35 1.29 -4.29 -1.87
C ILE A 35 0.53 -3.34 -2.78
N ARG A 36 -0.27 -2.47 -2.17
CA ARG A 36 -1.13 -1.53 -2.94
C ARG A 36 -0.70 -0.08 -2.86
N HIS A 37 0.26 0.23 -2.00
CA HIS A 37 0.68 1.60 -1.75
C HIS A 37 2.19 1.66 -1.59
N LEU A 38 2.79 2.71 -2.15
CA LEU A 38 4.18 3.09 -1.95
C LEU A 38 4.21 4.48 -1.32
N VAL A 39 4.91 4.62 -0.20
CA VAL A 39 5.22 5.94 0.36
C VAL A 39 6.28 6.58 -0.51
N VAL A 40 6.01 7.78 -1.02
CA VAL A 40 6.90 8.43 -1.98
C VAL A 40 7.84 9.37 -1.23
N HIS A 41 9.13 9.21 -1.50
CA HIS A 41 10.19 10.08 -1.00
C HIS A 41 10.75 10.96 -2.12
N GLU A 42 11.20 12.15 -1.72
CA GLU A 42 12.00 13.05 -2.56
C GLU A 42 12.97 13.81 -1.65
N GLY A 43 14.27 13.73 -1.94
CA GLY A 43 15.28 14.39 -1.12
C GLY A 43 15.27 13.92 0.33
N GLY A 44 14.97 12.64 0.56
CA GLY A 44 14.93 12.03 1.90
C GLY A 44 13.68 12.33 2.72
N ARG A 45 12.69 13.07 2.19
CA ARG A 45 11.44 13.39 2.90
C ARG A 45 10.24 12.71 2.25
N VAL A 46 9.25 12.35 3.05
CA VAL A 46 7.95 11.89 2.55
C VAL A 46 7.27 13.04 1.81
N ARG A 47 6.92 12.82 0.54
CA ARG A 47 6.25 13.80 -0.32
C ARG A 47 4.90 13.35 -0.84
N GLY A 48 4.57 12.09 -0.68
CA GLY A 48 3.31 11.59 -1.19
C GLY A 48 3.06 10.12 -0.95
N LEU A 49 1.97 9.67 -1.55
CA LEU A 49 1.56 8.28 -1.59
C LEU A 49 1.17 7.94 -3.02
N LEU A 50 1.67 6.82 -3.53
CA LEU A 50 1.21 6.26 -4.80
C LEU A 50 0.44 4.98 -4.51
N SER A 51 -0.82 4.89 -4.94
CA SER A 51 -1.58 3.65 -4.91
C SER A 51 -1.56 2.92 -6.26
N THR A 52 -1.93 1.64 -6.26
CA THR A 52 -2.16 0.88 -7.49
C THR A 52 -3.22 1.52 -8.38
N ARG A 53 -4.22 2.17 -7.78
CA ARG A 53 -5.27 2.90 -8.49
C ARG A 53 -4.71 4.12 -9.21
N ASP A 54 -3.88 4.91 -8.54
CA ASP A 54 -3.28 6.11 -9.11
C ASP A 54 -2.38 5.76 -10.29
N ALA A 55 -1.52 4.74 -10.12
CA ALA A 55 -0.65 4.23 -11.17
C ALA A 55 -1.45 3.71 -12.38
N ALA A 56 -2.49 2.90 -12.13
CA ALA A 56 -3.33 2.36 -13.20
C ALA A 56 -4.06 3.47 -13.97
N LEU A 57 -4.60 4.47 -13.27
CA LEU A 57 -5.28 5.60 -13.90
C LEU A 57 -4.32 6.41 -14.77
N ALA A 58 -3.16 6.78 -14.23
CA ALA A 58 -2.16 7.56 -14.96
C ALA A 58 -1.64 6.82 -16.20
N LEU A 59 -1.41 5.50 -16.12
CA LEU A 59 -1.02 4.69 -17.27
C LEU A 59 -2.12 4.57 -18.33
N ALA A 60 -3.38 4.48 -17.91
CA ALA A 60 -4.51 4.40 -18.84
C ALA A 60 -4.77 5.72 -19.59
N VAL A 61 -4.58 6.86 -18.92
CA VAL A 61 -4.85 8.20 -19.48
C VAL A 61 -3.62 8.79 -20.19
N GLY A 62 -2.41 8.44 -19.74
CA GLY A 62 -1.17 9.12 -20.13
C GLY A 62 -0.48 8.67 -21.42
N GLY A 63 -1.10 7.81 -22.24
CA GLY A 63 -0.51 7.41 -23.54
C GLY A 63 0.81 6.64 -23.40
N GLU A 64 1.84 6.96 -24.22
CA GLU A 64 3.12 6.23 -24.23
C GLU A 64 3.77 6.13 -22.85
N SER A 65 3.56 5.00 -22.16
CA SER A 65 3.91 4.74 -20.75
C SER A 65 5.41 4.84 -20.41
N LYS A 66 6.29 5.13 -21.38
CA LYS A 66 7.74 5.16 -21.17
C LYS A 66 8.26 6.39 -20.41
N LYS A 67 7.46 7.46 -20.28
CA LYS A 67 7.91 8.73 -19.67
C LYS A 67 7.28 9.09 -18.32
N LEU A 68 6.22 8.41 -17.90
CA LEU A 68 5.56 8.73 -16.62
C LEU A 68 6.41 8.28 -15.43
N THR A 69 6.48 9.13 -14.42
CA THR A 69 7.16 8.92 -13.15
C THR A 69 6.16 8.79 -12.01
N VAL A 70 6.63 8.37 -10.83
CA VAL A 70 5.85 8.35 -9.60
C VAL A 70 5.33 9.75 -9.25
N ALA A 71 6.15 10.79 -9.45
CA ALA A 71 5.78 12.19 -9.19
C ALA A 71 4.58 12.67 -10.01
N ASP A 72 4.37 12.09 -11.20
CA ASP A 72 3.27 12.46 -12.10
C ASP A 72 1.91 11.89 -11.63
N ALA A 73 1.93 10.81 -10.84
CA ALA A 73 0.73 10.07 -10.45
C ALA A 73 0.45 10.07 -8.94
N MET A 74 1.44 10.38 -8.09
CA MET A 74 1.26 10.33 -6.64
C MET A 74 0.26 11.38 -6.12
N SER A 75 -0.40 11.07 -5.00
CA SER A 75 -1.06 12.08 -4.18
C SER A 75 -0.01 12.84 -3.36
N ARG A 76 -0.03 14.18 -3.45
CA ARG A 76 0.90 15.09 -2.74
C ARG A 76 0.45 15.42 -1.31
N GLU A 77 -0.83 15.22 -1.02
CA GLU A 77 -1.43 15.45 0.30
C GLU A 77 -2.07 14.15 0.79
N PRO A 78 -1.27 13.10 1.06
CA PRO A 78 -1.80 11.86 1.60
C PRO A 78 -2.29 12.07 3.03
N TYR A 79 -3.33 11.35 3.40
CA TYR A 79 -3.80 11.34 4.78
C TYR A 79 -2.73 10.76 5.71
N THR A 80 -2.44 11.48 6.79
CA THR A 80 -1.46 11.11 7.81
C THR A 80 -2.09 11.08 9.19
N CYS A 81 -1.57 10.24 10.08
CA CYS A 81 -2.02 10.17 11.47
C CYS A 81 -0.86 9.86 12.43
N SER A 82 -1.07 10.17 13.71
CA SER A 82 -0.12 9.82 14.79
C SER A 82 -0.22 8.32 15.14
N PRO A 83 0.88 7.66 15.56
CA PRO A 83 0.84 6.28 16.07
C PRO A 83 -0.13 6.08 17.25
N THR A 84 -0.39 7.13 18.03
CA THR A 84 -1.30 7.10 19.18
C THR A 84 -2.76 7.37 18.81
N THR A 85 -3.07 7.64 17.54
CA THR A 85 -4.44 7.89 17.09
C THR A 85 -5.29 6.63 17.31
N PRO A 86 -6.53 6.75 17.85
CA PRO A 86 -7.43 5.61 17.96
C PRO A 86 -7.78 5.01 16.60
N ILE A 87 -7.94 3.69 16.53
CA ILE A 87 -8.27 3.02 15.27
C ILE A 87 -9.62 3.46 14.71
N SER A 88 -10.61 3.79 15.55
CA SER A 88 -11.92 4.27 15.10
C SER A 88 -11.81 5.60 14.36
N ALA A 89 -11.04 6.55 14.87
CA ALA A 89 -10.83 7.85 14.25
C ALA A 89 -10.18 7.71 12.86
N VAL A 90 -9.15 6.86 12.73
CA VAL A 90 -8.54 6.58 11.43
C VAL A 90 -9.49 5.86 10.49
N ALA A 91 -10.28 4.91 10.99
CA ALA A 91 -11.28 4.21 10.19
C ALA A 91 -12.36 5.16 9.66
N SER A 92 -12.85 6.10 10.48
CA SER A 92 -13.81 7.12 10.07
C SER A 92 -13.26 8.03 8.97
N GLU A 93 -12.01 8.48 9.08
CA GLU A 93 -11.36 9.28 8.04
C GLU A 93 -11.18 8.48 6.74
N MET A 94 -10.74 7.22 6.85
CA MET A 94 -10.59 6.33 5.71
C MET A 94 -11.92 6.02 5.01
N GLU A 95 -13.01 5.86 5.77
CA GLU A 95 -14.36 5.66 5.25
C GLU A 95 -14.85 6.91 4.51
N ALA A 96 -14.84 8.06 5.19
CA ALA A 96 -15.40 9.31 4.68
C ALA A 96 -14.75 9.74 3.35
N HIS A 97 -13.45 9.52 3.23
CA HIS A 97 -12.67 9.94 2.06
C HIS A 97 -12.29 8.79 1.12
N ARG A 98 -12.71 7.55 1.43
CA ARG A 98 -12.37 6.32 0.70
C ARG A 98 -10.86 6.10 0.56
N TYR A 99 -10.11 6.42 1.61
CA TYR A 99 -8.67 6.17 1.65
C TYR A 99 -8.38 4.68 1.86
N GLY A 100 -7.46 4.14 1.06
CA GLY A 100 -6.98 2.77 1.19
C GLY A 100 -5.82 2.60 2.19
N CYS A 101 -5.24 3.71 2.63
CA CYS A 101 -4.00 3.78 3.41
C CYS A 101 -3.92 5.12 4.16
N ALA A 102 -3.47 5.08 5.42
CA ALA A 102 -3.01 6.22 6.18
C ALA A 102 -1.50 6.09 6.42
N ILE A 103 -0.75 7.17 6.21
CA ILE A 103 0.67 7.22 6.56
C ILE A 103 0.79 7.52 8.07
N VAL A 104 1.53 6.70 8.80
CA VAL A 104 1.72 6.87 10.23
C VAL A 104 3.04 7.60 10.47
N VAL A 105 2.97 8.76 11.11
CA VAL A 105 4.10 9.65 11.34
C VAL A 105 4.17 10.14 12.78
N GLU A 106 5.37 10.42 13.27
CA GLU A 106 5.61 11.18 14.50
C GLU A 106 6.48 12.39 14.16
N GLY A 107 5.87 13.57 14.12
CA GLY A 107 6.50 14.76 13.52
C GLY A 107 6.76 14.53 12.03
N ASP A 108 8.03 14.66 11.61
CA ASP A 108 8.48 14.41 10.24
C ASP A 108 8.95 12.95 10.01
N GLU A 109 8.93 12.12 11.05
CA GLU A 109 9.43 10.74 10.99
C GLU A 109 8.34 9.79 10.48
N LEU A 110 8.67 9.02 9.43
CA LEU A 110 7.82 7.96 8.91
C LEU A 110 7.95 6.69 9.76
N LEU A 111 6.88 6.30 10.45
CA LEU A 111 6.86 5.11 11.30
C LEU A 111 6.25 3.89 10.61
N GLY A 112 5.27 4.10 9.74
CA GLY A 112 4.49 3.01 9.19
C GLY A 112 3.39 3.42 8.24
N VAL A 113 2.58 2.44 7.87
CA VAL A 113 1.30 2.65 7.19
C VAL A 113 0.21 1.82 7.85
N PHE A 114 -1.01 2.33 7.85
CA PHE A 114 -2.20 1.60 8.22
C PHE A 114 -3.12 1.47 7.02
N THR A 115 -3.33 0.24 6.56
CA THR A 115 -4.09 -0.06 5.34
C THR A 115 -5.42 -0.74 5.66
N THR A 116 -6.29 -0.90 4.66
CA THR A 116 -7.53 -1.69 4.86
C THR A 116 -7.24 -3.14 5.28
N THR A 117 -6.07 -3.70 4.96
CA THR A 117 -5.67 -5.03 5.45
C THR A 117 -5.45 -5.01 6.96
N ASP A 118 -4.83 -3.95 7.49
CA ASP A 118 -4.62 -3.75 8.92
C ASP A 118 -5.94 -3.51 9.65
N ALA A 119 -6.85 -2.73 9.05
CA ALA A 119 -8.21 -2.56 9.57
C ALA A 119 -8.97 -3.89 9.67
N MET A 120 -8.85 -4.76 8.66
CA MET A 120 -9.47 -6.10 8.70
C MET A 120 -8.82 -7.01 9.76
N ARG A 121 -7.52 -6.87 10.01
CA ARG A 121 -6.83 -7.56 11.10
C ARG A 121 -7.36 -7.11 12.46
N ALA A 122 -7.52 -5.79 12.65
CA ALA A 122 -8.12 -5.21 13.86
C ALA A 122 -9.56 -5.72 14.06
N LEU A 123 -10.38 -5.71 13.01
CA LEU A 123 -11.74 -6.25 13.05
C LEU A 123 -11.76 -7.73 13.45
N ARG A 124 -10.89 -8.57 12.86
CA ARG A 124 -10.80 -9.99 13.20
C ARG A 124 -10.43 -10.18 14.67
N GLU A 125 -9.45 -9.45 15.17
CA GLU A 125 -9.04 -9.52 16.57
C GLU A 125 -10.19 -9.12 17.51
N LEU A 126 -10.85 -7.99 17.24
CA LEU A 126 -12.01 -7.54 18.01
C LEU A 126 -13.18 -8.54 17.97
N ALA A 127 -13.42 -9.18 16.83
CA ALA A 127 -14.51 -10.14 16.66
C ALA A 127 -14.23 -11.53 17.28
N THR A 128 -12.96 -11.92 17.40
CA THR A 128 -12.56 -13.27 17.84
C THR A 128 -11.84 -13.31 19.17
N GLY A 129 -11.37 -12.17 19.68
CA GLY A 129 -10.47 -12.06 20.83
C GLY A 129 -9.07 -12.61 20.60
N LYS A 130 -8.74 -13.07 19.38
CA LYS A 130 -7.43 -13.65 19.05
C LYS A 130 -6.50 -12.55 18.54
N PRO A 131 -5.32 -12.36 19.16
CA PRO A 131 -4.41 -11.31 18.77
C PRO A 131 -3.97 -11.47 17.32
N ALA A 132 -3.92 -10.36 16.59
CA ALA A 132 -3.39 -10.33 15.24
C ALA A 132 -1.87 -10.48 15.29
N GLU A 133 -1.34 -11.51 14.63
CA GLU A 133 0.11 -11.62 14.41
C GLU A 133 0.59 -10.38 13.63
N PRO A 134 1.74 -9.76 14.01
CA PRO A 134 2.30 -8.64 13.28
C PRO A 134 2.51 -8.99 11.81
N LEU A 135 2.12 -8.08 10.90
CA LEU A 135 2.57 -8.21 9.52
C LEU A 135 4.06 -7.84 9.48
N THR A 136 4.88 -8.80 9.05
CA THR A 136 6.24 -8.52 8.54
C THR A 136 6.28 -9.13 7.13
N LYS A 137 6.68 -8.46 6.04
CA LYS A 137 7.60 -7.33 5.75
C LYS A 137 7.06 -6.49 4.55
N PRO A 138 7.66 -5.35 4.17
CA PRO A 138 8.75 -5.38 3.16
C PRO A 138 10.13 -4.94 3.68
N THR A 139 11.18 -5.51 3.09
CA THR A 139 12.62 -5.29 3.39
C THR A 139 13.32 -4.61 2.21
N HIS A 140 12.59 -3.80 1.45
CA HIS A 140 13.06 -3.24 0.18
C HIS A 140 13.02 -1.71 0.20
N VAL A 141 14.07 -1.12 0.77
CA VAL A 141 14.74 -0.02 0.08
C VAL A 141 15.71 -0.70 -0.88
N VAL A 142 15.27 -1.03 -2.10
CA VAL A 142 16.24 -1.46 -3.12
C VAL A 142 16.85 -0.18 -3.65
N GLU A 143 18.15 0.00 -3.36
CA GLU A 143 19.00 1.01 -4.00
C GLU A 143 18.71 1.04 -5.50
N GLN A 144 18.76 2.24 -6.08
CA GLN A 144 18.64 2.44 -7.52
C GLN A 144 19.74 1.64 -8.25
N THR A 145 19.51 0.39 -8.62
CA THR A 145 20.29 -0.25 -9.66
C THR A 145 19.53 -0.09 -10.96
N ALA A 146 20.11 0.76 -11.82
CA ALA A 146 19.66 1.09 -13.15
C ALA A 146 19.75 -0.08 -14.15
N GLU A 147 19.69 -1.33 -13.69
CA GLU A 147 19.79 -2.50 -14.55
C GLU A 147 18.50 -3.31 -14.49
N ALA A 148 17.69 -3.06 -15.53
CA ALA A 148 16.55 -3.87 -15.91
C ALA A 148 16.96 -5.33 -16.08
N HIS A 149 16.84 -6.12 -15.01
CA HIS A 149 16.80 -7.55 -15.15
C HIS A 149 15.40 -7.93 -15.61
N HIS A 150 15.30 -8.32 -16.88
CA HIS A 150 14.19 -9.11 -17.40
C HIS A 150 13.92 -10.28 -16.45
N VAL A 151 12.97 -10.11 -15.53
CA VAL A 151 12.34 -11.25 -14.87
C VAL A 151 11.55 -11.95 -15.97
N LYS A 152 12.11 -13.06 -16.46
CA LYS A 152 11.32 -14.01 -17.26
C LYS A 152 10.14 -14.42 -16.38
N LEU A 153 8.97 -13.88 -16.68
CA LEU A 153 7.70 -14.38 -16.18
C LEU A 153 7.66 -15.89 -16.46
N HIS A 154 7.94 -16.69 -15.43
CA HIS A 154 7.47 -18.06 -15.45
C HIS A 154 5.95 -17.96 -15.55
N ARG A 155 5.43 -18.40 -16.70
CA ARG A 155 3.98 -18.53 -16.94
C ARG A 155 3.42 -19.37 -15.79
N HIS A 156 2.89 -18.71 -14.76
CA HIS A 156 2.09 -19.40 -13.76
C HIS A 156 0.87 -19.96 -14.47
N ARG A 157 0.55 -21.21 -14.14
CA ARG A 157 -0.55 -21.98 -14.71
C ARG A 157 -1.85 -21.15 -14.75
N PRO A 158 -2.72 -21.38 -15.75
CA PRO A 158 -4.05 -20.78 -15.77
C PRO A 158 -4.75 -20.97 -14.42
N ILE A 159 -5.45 -19.93 -13.96
CA ILE A 159 -6.19 -19.86 -12.68
C ILE A 159 -7.40 -20.83 -12.64
N GLU A 160 -7.51 -21.78 -13.56
CA GLU A 160 -8.65 -22.72 -13.62
C GLU A 160 -8.52 -23.94 -12.69
N GLU A 161 -7.37 -24.19 -12.05
CA GLU A 161 -7.16 -25.38 -11.20
C GLU A 161 -7.12 -25.11 -9.68
N ALA A 162 -7.20 -23.86 -9.23
CA ALA A 162 -7.29 -23.54 -7.80
C ALA A 162 -8.76 -23.47 -7.38
N GLY A 163 -9.35 -24.64 -7.08
CA GLY A 163 -10.71 -24.82 -6.57
C GLY A 163 -10.99 -24.19 -5.19
N LEU A 164 -10.78 -22.87 -5.08
CA LEU A 164 -11.05 -22.05 -3.90
C LEU A 164 -11.76 -20.77 -4.34
N TRP A 165 -12.98 -20.93 -4.86
CA TRP A 165 -14.00 -19.88 -4.82
C TRP A 165 -15.18 -20.42 -4.03
N PRO A 166 -15.69 -19.72 -2.99
CA PRO A 166 -17.03 -20.01 -2.50
C PRO A 166 -18.01 -19.74 -3.65
N ASN A 167 -18.64 -20.80 -4.13
CA ASN A 167 -19.82 -20.71 -4.98
C ASN A 167 -20.81 -19.75 -4.31
N ASN A 168 -21.09 -18.62 -4.97
CA ASN A 168 -22.37 -17.89 -5.01
C ASN A 168 -22.15 -16.40 -5.29
N LEU A 169 -21.85 -16.05 -6.54
CA LEU A 169 -22.21 -14.73 -7.07
C LEU A 169 -22.42 -14.82 -8.59
N ARG A 170 -23.61 -15.31 -8.99
CA ARG A 170 -24.11 -15.08 -10.36
C ARG A 170 -24.72 -13.68 -10.37
N VAL A 171 -24.03 -12.72 -10.98
CA VAL A 171 -24.64 -11.45 -11.40
C VAL A 171 -25.34 -11.73 -12.73
N ARG A 172 -26.64 -11.43 -12.79
CA ARG A 172 -27.47 -11.49 -14.01
C ARG A 172 -27.08 -10.40 -14.99
#